data_AF-A0A1Y3N2G1-F1
#
_entry.id   AF-A0A1Y3N2G1-F1
#
_cell.length_a   1.000
_cell.length_b   1.000
_cell.length_c   1.000
_cell.angle_alpha   90.00
_cell.angle_beta   90.00
_cell.angle_gamma   90.00
#
_symmetry.space_group_name_H-M   'P 1'
#
loop_
_entity.id
_entity.type
_entity.pdbx_description
1 polymer ?
#
loop_
_entity_poly.entity_id
_entity_poly.type
_entity_poly.pdbx_seq_one_letter_code
_entity_poly.pdbx_strand_id
1 'polypeptide(L)'
;HYFYNMVHPSEVNRYVKPPNDDEGLWRQAQKNNPDSSCMVPAIAIGFDGIKKRMAEQSKQTNAHEAKLKELADKVEKLRQKHLLETTGKLEEYRRRHLSLAHRTLKIMKQVYILRNRGYSIRPEEETLKVRLENLATSLRKSSQFRGRVEELWAHLQMIRDHPGASCGEMNSQPGRYVVDEEGLQTIHKILTEHQHGLSILTDYVKKNSKEIEDMYRGY
;
A
#
# COMPACT_ATOMS: atom_id res chain seq x y z
N HIS A 1 -36.85 -26.91 -15.82
CA HIS A 1 -35.38 -26.74 -15.75
C HIS A 1 -35.01 -26.43 -14.31
N TYR A 2 -33.97 -27.07 -13.76
CA TYR A 2 -33.50 -26.78 -12.41
C TYR A 2 -32.44 -25.71 -12.43
N PHE A 3 -32.50 -24.86 -11.44
CA PHE A 3 -31.45 -23.92 -11.12
C PHE A 3 -30.98 -24.15 -9.70
N TYR A 4 -29.81 -23.64 -9.36
CA TYR A 4 -29.27 -23.77 -8.02
C TYR A 4 -29.36 -22.42 -7.30
N ASN A 5 -29.86 -22.44 -6.06
CA ASN A 5 -29.91 -21.27 -5.19
C ASN A 5 -28.91 -21.48 -4.04
N MET A 6 -28.17 -20.43 -3.70
CA MET A 6 -27.24 -20.45 -2.57
C MET A 6 -28.02 -20.31 -1.26
N VAL A 7 -27.70 -21.18 -0.30
CA VAL A 7 -28.32 -21.30 1.02
C VAL A 7 -27.19 -21.49 2.04
N HIS A 8 -27.41 -21.04 3.27
CA HIS A 8 -26.46 -21.30 4.34
C HIS A 8 -26.30 -22.82 4.59
N PRO A 9 -25.08 -23.35 4.82
CA PRO A 9 -24.85 -24.79 4.95
C PRO A 9 -25.72 -25.50 6.01
N SER A 10 -26.07 -24.79 7.09
CA SER A 10 -26.93 -25.32 8.16
C SER A 10 -28.41 -25.51 7.75
N GLU A 11 -28.85 -24.88 6.66
CA GLU A 11 -30.25 -24.87 6.24
C GLU A 11 -30.51 -25.78 5.04
N VAL A 12 -29.47 -26.31 4.40
CA VAL A 12 -29.56 -27.18 3.22
C VAL A 12 -30.47 -28.38 3.48
N ASN A 13 -30.37 -29.00 4.65
CA ASN A 13 -31.18 -30.17 5.04
C ASN A 13 -32.68 -29.87 5.17
N ARG A 14 -33.08 -28.59 5.22
CA ARG A 14 -34.50 -28.19 5.32
C ARG A 14 -35.20 -28.19 3.97
N TYR A 15 -34.45 -28.20 2.87
CA TYR A 15 -35.02 -28.15 1.53
C TYR A 15 -35.25 -29.56 1.00
N VAL A 16 -36.52 -29.89 0.78
CA VAL A 16 -36.98 -31.19 0.26
C VAL A 16 -37.64 -30.99 -1.10
N LYS A 17 -37.74 -32.07 -1.87
CA LYS A 17 -38.42 -32.12 -3.16
C LYS A 17 -39.83 -31.50 -3.07
N PRO A 18 -40.21 -30.62 -4.01
CA PRO A 18 -41.58 -30.13 -4.15
C PRO A 18 -42.59 -31.26 -4.45
N PRO A 19 -43.86 -31.15 -4.01
CA PRO A 19 -44.85 -32.23 -4.10
C PRO A 19 -45.25 -32.62 -5.55
N ASN A 20 -45.14 -31.70 -6.52
CA ASN A 20 -45.55 -31.92 -7.91
C ASN A 20 -44.38 -32.23 -8.87
N ASP A 21 -43.23 -32.65 -8.33
CA ASP A 21 -41.99 -32.82 -9.11
C ASP A 21 -41.59 -34.29 -9.25
N ASP A 22 -40.95 -34.64 -10.38
CA ASP A 22 -40.49 -36.00 -10.66
C ASP A 22 -39.27 -36.35 -9.78
N GLU A 23 -39.31 -37.54 -9.17
CA GLU A 23 -38.21 -38.02 -8.33
C GLU A 23 -36.94 -38.29 -9.12
N GLY A 24 -37.05 -38.76 -10.36
CA GLY A 24 -35.89 -39.06 -11.22
C GLY A 24 -35.10 -37.79 -11.54
N LEU A 25 -35.82 -36.76 -12.01
CA LEU A 25 -35.25 -35.47 -12.36
C LEU A 25 -34.67 -34.72 -11.14
N TRP A 26 -35.33 -34.79 -9.98
CA TRP A 26 -34.82 -34.20 -8.75
C TRP A 26 -33.50 -34.84 -8.28
N ARG A 27 -33.41 -36.17 -8.29
CA ARG A 27 -32.16 -36.88 -7.93
C ARG A 27 -31.04 -36.56 -8.92
N GLN A 28 -31.36 -36.41 -10.21
CA GLN A 28 -30.40 -36.00 -11.22
C GLN A 28 -29.90 -34.56 -11.00
N ALA A 29 -30.79 -33.64 -10.62
CA ALA A 29 -30.42 -32.26 -10.28
C ALA A 29 -29.54 -32.20 -9.01
N GLN A 30 -29.82 -33.02 -7.98
CA GLN A 30 -28.95 -33.13 -6.82
C GLN A 30 -27.56 -33.69 -7.17
N LYS A 31 -27.49 -34.68 -8.06
CA LYS A 31 -26.22 -35.26 -8.54
C LYS A 31 -25.40 -34.26 -9.37
N ASN A 32 -26.07 -33.43 -10.17
CA ASN A 32 -25.45 -32.44 -11.04
C ASN A 32 -25.25 -31.07 -10.34
N ASN A 33 -25.37 -31.03 -9.01
CA ASN A 33 -25.19 -29.81 -8.25
C ASN A 33 -23.71 -29.42 -8.16
N PRO A 34 -23.31 -28.20 -8.54
CA PRO A 34 -21.92 -27.75 -8.46
C PRO A 34 -21.37 -27.69 -7.01
N ASP A 35 -22.20 -27.44 -6.01
CA ASP A 35 -21.80 -27.48 -4.60
C ASP A 35 -22.94 -27.94 -3.69
N SER A 36 -22.88 -29.18 -3.24
CA SER A 36 -23.90 -29.78 -2.36
C SER A 36 -23.91 -29.24 -0.94
N SER A 37 -22.87 -28.48 -0.54
CA SER A 37 -22.75 -27.94 0.81
C SER A 37 -23.49 -26.61 1.00
N CYS A 38 -23.67 -25.84 -0.07
CA CYS A 38 -24.28 -24.51 0.01
C CYS A 38 -25.30 -24.21 -1.10
N MET A 39 -25.52 -25.13 -2.05
CA MET A 39 -26.49 -24.93 -3.11
C MET A 39 -27.59 -25.98 -3.09
N VAL A 40 -28.82 -25.54 -3.36
CA VAL A 40 -30.01 -26.40 -3.41
C VAL A 40 -30.71 -26.25 -4.77
N PRO A 41 -31.15 -27.35 -5.40
CA PRO A 41 -31.91 -27.29 -6.64
C PRO A 41 -33.30 -26.66 -6.43
N ALA A 42 -33.64 -25.71 -7.29
CA ALA A 42 -34.89 -25.00 -7.35
C ALA A 42 -35.47 -25.12 -8.76
N ILE A 43 -36.70 -25.62 -8.85
CA ILE A 43 -37.38 -25.80 -10.13
C ILE A 43 -37.98 -24.48 -10.62
N ALA A 44 -37.75 -24.14 -11.89
CA ALA A 44 -38.48 -23.09 -12.59
C ALA A 44 -39.48 -23.72 -13.57
N ILE A 45 -40.76 -23.41 -13.38
CA ILE A 45 -41.87 -23.91 -14.20
C ILE A 45 -42.28 -22.81 -15.17
N GLY A 46 -42.15 -23.08 -16.48
CA GLY A 46 -42.55 -22.18 -17.56
C GLY A 46 -41.86 -20.80 -17.56
N PHE A 47 -42.41 -19.88 -18.36
CA PHE A 47 -41.90 -18.50 -18.46
C PHE A 47 -42.13 -17.69 -17.17
N ASP A 48 -43.18 -17.99 -16.40
CA ASP A 48 -43.45 -17.31 -15.13
C ASP A 48 -42.36 -17.59 -14.08
N GLY A 49 -41.86 -18.82 -14.01
CA GLY A 49 -40.73 -19.18 -13.14
C GLY A 49 -39.45 -18.45 -13.50
N ILE A 50 -39.19 -18.29 -14.80
CA ILE A 50 -38.02 -17.54 -15.31
C ILE A 50 -38.18 -16.05 -15.00
N LYS A 51 -39.36 -15.46 -15.22
CA LYS A 51 -39.65 -14.05 -14.91
C LYS A 51 -39.47 -13.74 -13.43
N LYS A 52 -39.94 -14.62 -12.53
CA LYS A 52 -39.71 -14.50 -11.08
C LYS A 52 -38.22 -14.52 -10.74
N ARG A 53 -37.45 -15.43 -11.35
CA ARG A 53 -36.00 -15.50 -11.13
C ARG A 53 -35.27 -14.26 -11.65
N MET A 54 -35.66 -13.74 -12.81
CA MET A 54 -35.10 -12.51 -13.37
C MET A 54 -35.37 -11.31 -12.45
N ALA A 55 -36.56 -11.20 -11.87
CA ALA A 55 -36.90 -10.16 -10.91
C ALA A 55 -36.05 -10.27 -9.62
N GLU A 56 -35.87 -11.48 -9.08
CA GLU A 56 -35.03 -11.68 -7.90
C GLU A 56 -33.54 -11.40 -8.20
N GLN A 57 -33.03 -11.84 -9.35
CA GLN A 57 -31.67 -11.52 -9.78
C GLN A 57 -31.46 -10.02 -9.93
N SER A 58 -32.40 -9.29 -10.56
CA SER A 58 -32.33 -7.82 -10.65
C SER A 58 -32.30 -7.17 -9.27
N LYS A 59 -33.12 -7.65 -8.33
CA LYS A 59 -33.11 -7.16 -6.94
C LYS A 59 -31.77 -7.41 -6.24
N GLN A 60 -31.18 -8.60 -6.40
CA GLN A 60 -29.88 -8.93 -5.82
C GLN A 60 -28.75 -8.11 -6.45
N THR A 61 -28.76 -7.92 -7.77
CA THR A 61 -27.80 -7.06 -8.47
C THR A 61 -27.86 -5.62 -7.95
N ASN A 62 -29.06 -5.07 -7.76
CA ASN A 62 -29.22 -3.72 -7.20
C ASN A 62 -28.69 -3.63 -5.75
N ALA A 63 -28.90 -4.67 -4.94
CA ALA A 63 -28.36 -4.73 -3.58
C ALA A 63 -26.82 -4.80 -3.57
N HIS A 64 -26.23 -5.60 -4.47
CA HIS A 64 -24.79 -5.67 -4.65
C HIS A 64 -24.20 -4.34 -5.14
N GLU A 65 -24.84 -3.68 -6.09
CA GLU A 65 -24.41 -2.36 -6.58
C GLU A 65 -24.42 -1.32 -5.46
N ALA A 66 -25.47 -1.29 -4.64
CA ALA A 66 -25.54 -0.40 -3.48
C ALA A 66 -24.40 -0.68 -2.47
N LYS A 67 -24.08 -1.96 -2.24
CA LYS A 67 -22.96 -2.35 -1.37
C LYS A 67 -21.60 -1.98 -1.96
N LEU A 68 -21.40 -2.13 -3.26
CA LEU A 68 -20.17 -1.71 -3.93
C LEU A 68 -19.98 -0.19 -3.83
N LYS A 69 -21.05 0.60 -3.98
CA LYS A 69 -21.02 2.06 -3.77
C LYS A 69 -20.65 2.39 -2.33
N GLU A 70 -21.25 1.73 -1.34
CA GLU A 70 -20.93 1.91 0.08
C GLU A 70 -19.44 1.61 0.37
N LEU A 71 -18.89 0.54 -0.22
CA LEU A 71 -17.48 0.19 -0.07
C LEU A 71 -16.57 1.21 -0.75
N ALA A 72 -16.91 1.66 -1.96
CA ALA A 72 -16.16 2.70 -2.66
C ALA A 72 -16.09 3.99 -1.84
N ASP A 73 -17.22 4.42 -1.27
CA ASP A 73 -17.28 5.61 -0.40
C ASP A 73 -16.42 5.45 0.86
N LYS A 74 -16.39 4.26 1.46
CA LYS A 74 -15.53 3.98 2.63
C LYS A 74 -14.05 4.02 2.26
N VAL A 75 -13.67 3.44 1.12
CA VAL A 75 -12.29 3.47 0.63
C VAL A 75 -11.86 4.91 0.35
N GLU A 76 -12.71 5.71 -0.27
CA GLU A 76 -12.41 7.11 -0.56
C GLU A 76 -12.29 7.94 0.72
N LYS A 77 -13.18 7.75 1.70
CA LYS A 77 -13.05 8.40 3.02
C LYS A 77 -11.75 8.00 3.72
N LEU A 78 -11.36 6.73 3.66
CA LEU A 78 -10.10 6.25 4.24
C LEU A 78 -8.90 6.92 3.54
N ARG A 79 -8.93 7.00 2.22
CA ARG A 79 -7.90 7.65 1.41
C ARG A 79 -7.78 9.13 1.74
N GLN A 80 -8.91 9.85 1.82
CA GLN A 80 -8.93 11.26 2.19
C GLN A 80 -8.36 11.49 3.59
N LYS A 81 -8.78 10.68 4.57
CA LYS A 81 -8.23 10.76 5.93
C LYS A 81 -6.72 10.51 5.95
N HIS A 82 -6.24 9.53 5.19
CA HIS A 82 -4.81 9.25 5.09
C HIS A 82 -4.04 10.45 4.52
N LEU A 83 -4.50 10.99 3.38
CA LEU A 83 -3.81 12.05 2.65
C LEU A 83 -3.88 13.41 3.35
N LEU A 84 -5.00 13.73 4.01
CA LEU A 84 -5.21 15.06 4.62
C LEU A 84 -4.76 15.10 6.08
N GLU A 85 -5.01 14.05 6.85
CA GLU A 85 -4.73 14.06 8.28
C GLU A 85 -3.47 13.28 8.66
N THR A 86 -3.39 12.01 8.22
CA THR A 86 -2.36 11.10 8.73
C THR A 86 -0.96 11.53 8.30
N THR A 87 -0.77 11.87 7.02
CA THR A 87 0.50 12.36 6.47
C THR A 87 0.95 13.65 7.15
N GLY A 88 0.04 14.62 7.31
CA GLY A 88 0.33 15.90 7.96
C GLY A 88 0.71 15.75 9.43
N LYS A 89 -0.07 14.97 10.19
CA LYS A 89 0.23 14.66 11.60
C LYS A 89 1.55 13.91 11.74
N LEU A 90 1.85 12.98 10.82
CA LEU A 90 3.10 12.24 10.84
C LEU A 90 4.31 13.17 10.66
N GLU A 91 4.25 14.12 9.73
CA GLU A 91 5.31 15.12 9.55
C GLU A 91 5.43 16.07 10.75
N GLU A 92 4.31 16.48 11.35
CA GLU A 92 4.31 17.26 12.58
C GLU A 92 4.99 16.49 13.73
N TYR A 93 4.65 15.21 13.92
CA TYR A 93 5.26 14.37 14.94
C TYR A 93 6.76 14.14 14.69
N ARG A 94 7.20 13.99 13.44
CA ARG A 94 8.62 13.92 13.08
C ARG A 94 9.37 15.19 13.48
N ARG A 95 8.82 16.37 13.16
CA ARG A 95 9.41 17.66 13.54
C ARG A 95 9.46 17.84 15.06
N ARG A 96 8.37 17.50 15.75
CA ARG A 96 8.29 17.58 17.22
C ARG A 96 9.27 16.62 17.88
N HIS A 97 9.39 15.40 17.37
CA HIS A 97 10.36 14.41 17.84
C HIS A 97 11.80 14.94 17.71
N LEU A 98 12.17 15.47 16.55
CA LEU A 98 13.50 16.04 16.33
C LEU A 98 13.80 17.21 17.29
N SER A 99 12.83 18.10 17.48
CA SER A 99 12.95 19.22 18.43
C SER A 99 13.14 18.73 19.87
N LEU A 100 12.34 17.76 20.31
CA LEU A 100 12.46 17.17 21.64
C LEU A 100 13.79 16.41 21.79
N ALA A 101 14.21 15.63 20.81
CA ALA A 101 15.49 14.94 20.82
C ALA A 101 16.66 15.92 20.98
N HIS A 102 16.64 17.05 20.26
CA HIS A 102 17.65 18.10 20.40
C HIS A 102 17.62 18.77 21.79
N ARG A 103 16.42 19.04 22.33
CA ARG A 103 16.27 19.58 23.70
C ARG A 103 16.81 18.61 24.75
N THR A 104 16.48 17.33 24.62
CA THR A 104 16.99 16.26 25.50
C THR A 104 18.51 16.19 25.43
N LEU A 105 19.10 16.21 24.23
CA LEU A 105 20.55 16.22 24.05
C LEU A 105 21.21 17.44 24.73
N LYS A 106 20.60 18.63 24.61
CA LYS A 106 21.09 19.85 25.27
C LYS A 106 21.07 19.74 26.80
N ILE A 107 20.00 19.19 27.37
CA ILE A 107 19.89 18.95 28.82
C ILE A 107 20.92 17.89 29.25
N MET A 108 21.03 16.77 28.52
CA MET A 108 22.02 15.73 28.81
C MET A 108 23.44 16.29 28.82
N LYS A 109 23.79 17.17 27.86
CA LYS A 109 25.06 17.89 27.85
C LYS A 109 25.25 18.72 29.12
N GLN A 110 24.26 19.51 29.51
CA GLN A 110 24.35 20.35 30.72
C GLN A 110 24.51 19.51 31.98
N VAL A 111 23.71 18.44 32.13
CA VAL A 111 23.79 17.51 33.26
C VAL A 111 25.18 16.86 33.33
N TYR A 112 25.71 16.43 32.18
CA TYR A 112 27.04 15.83 32.10
C TYR A 112 28.13 16.80 32.55
N ILE A 113 28.12 18.04 32.05
CA ILE A 113 29.09 19.08 32.43
C ILE A 113 29.00 19.41 33.91
N LEU A 114 27.79 19.55 34.47
CA LEU A 114 27.60 19.88 35.88
C LEU A 114 28.06 18.74 36.79
N ARG A 115 27.75 17.49 36.44
CA ARG A 115 28.16 16.31 37.19
C ARG A 115 29.68 16.11 37.16
N ASN A 116 30.31 16.35 36.01
CA ASN A 116 31.74 16.12 35.82
C ASN A 116 32.59 17.37 36.10
N ARG A 117 32.00 18.43 36.64
CA ARG A 117 32.71 19.67 36.95
C ARG A 117 33.78 19.41 38.03
N GLY A 118 35.04 19.72 37.72
CA GLY A 118 36.16 19.56 38.65
C GLY A 118 36.85 18.19 38.58
N TYR A 119 36.35 17.26 37.77
CA TYR A 119 37.09 16.04 37.42
C TYR A 119 38.05 16.31 36.25
N SER A 120 39.16 15.57 36.22
CA SER A 120 40.06 15.57 35.05
C SER A 120 39.38 14.90 33.86
N ILE A 121 39.77 15.31 32.65
CA ILE A 121 39.24 14.78 31.39
C ILE A 121 39.47 13.27 31.34
N ARG A 122 38.40 12.51 31.10
CA ARG A 122 38.47 11.04 30.99
C ARG A 122 38.97 10.62 29.62
N PRO A 123 39.61 9.45 29.49
CA PRO A 123 40.05 8.93 28.19
C PRO A 123 38.87 8.75 27.20
N GLU A 124 37.69 8.39 27.70
CA GLU A 124 36.46 8.30 26.89
C GLU A 124 36.05 9.67 26.32
N GLU A 125 36.15 10.74 27.11
CA GLU A 125 35.84 12.11 26.66
C GLU A 125 36.81 12.57 25.58
N GLU A 126 38.10 12.25 25.72
CA GLU A 126 39.10 12.58 24.69
C GLU A 126 38.81 11.83 23.38
N THR A 127 38.41 10.55 23.45
CA THR A 127 38.04 9.80 22.23
C THR A 127 36.81 10.40 21.53
N LEU A 128 35.83 10.87 22.31
CA LEU A 128 34.64 11.53 21.78
C LEU A 128 34.99 12.88 21.15
N LYS A 129 35.83 13.68 21.82
CA LYS A 129 36.33 14.97 21.32
C LYS A 129 37.04 14.80 19.98
N VAL A 130 37.99 13.85 19.87
CA VAL A 130 38.70 13.57 18.62
C VAL A 130 37.73 13.20 17.49
N ARG A 131 36.70 12.38 17.77
CA ARG A 131 35.66 12.05 16.78
C ARG A 131 34.89 13.28 16.34
N LEU A 132 34.49 14.15 17.26
CA LEU A 132 33.76 15.38 16.95
C LEU A 132 34.61 16.39 16.18
N GLU A 133 35.90 16.52 16.50
CA GLU A 133 36.83 17.37 15.78
C GLU A 133 37.09 16.85 14.36
N ASN A 134 37.22 15.53 14.17
CA ASN A 134 37.32 14.91 12.86
C ASN A 134 36.07 15.14 12.00
N LEU A 135 34.87 15.06 12.61
CA LEU A 135 33.62 15.38 11.92
C LEU A 135 33.53 16.87 11.57
N ALA A 136 33.85 17.75 12.52
CA ALA A 136 33.82 19.20 12.30
C ALA A 136 34.82 19.63 11.23
N THR A 137 36.03 19.05 11.22
CA THR A 137 37.04 19.33 10.19
C THR A 137 36.63 18.74 8.85
N SER A 138 36.04 17.54 8.79
CA SER A 138 35.49 16.98 7.55
C SER A 138 34.39 17.89 6.95
N LEU A 139 33.49 18.40 7.78
CA LEU A 139 32.44 19.35 7.38
C LEU A 139 32.99 20.74 6.97
N ARG A 140 34.12 21.17 7.52
CA ARG A 140 34.76 22.46 7.16
C ARG A 140 35.65 22.35 5.92
N LYS A 141 36.39 21.24 5.78
CA LYS A 141 37.21 20.90 4.58
C LYS A 141 36.33 20.73 3.33
N SER A 142 35.06 20.47 3.57
CA SER A 142 33.95 20.36 2.64
C SER A 142 33.53 21.71 2.00
N SER A 143 34.45 22.63 1.71
CA SER A 143 34.19 23.73 0.75
C SER A 143 33.71 23.19 -0.60
N GLN A 144 34.12 21.95 -0.94
CA GLN A 144 33.62 21.18 -2.06
C GLN A 144 32.15 20.78 -1.93
N PHE A 145 31.61 20.48 -0.74
CA PHE A 145 30.18 20.17 -0.63
C PHE A 145 29.34 21.43 -0.70
N ARG A 146 29.81 22.54 -0.12
CA ARG A 146 29.13 23.83 -0.29
C ARG A 146 29.14 24.24 -1.76
N GLY A 147 30.29 24.17 -2.43
CA GLY A 147 30.42 24.43 -3.87
C GLY A 147 29.54 23.49 -4.71
N ARG A 148 29.48 22.20 -4.39
CA ARG A 148 28.61 21.23 -5.08
C ARG A 148 27.13 21.46 -4.82
N VAL A 149 26.74 21.91 -3.62
CA VAL A 149 25.36 22.31 -3.32
C VAL A 149 24.99 23.56 -4.12
N GLU A 150 25.89 24.53 -4.18
CA GLU A 150 25.70 25.76 -4.98
C GLU A 150 25.65 25.45 -6.48
N GLU A 151 26.49 24.53 -6.98
CA GLU A 151 26.47 24.02 -8.36
C GLU A 151 25.17 23.26 -8.68
N LEU A 152 24.74 22.35 -7.81
CA LEU A 152 23.47 21.63 -7.97
C LEU A 152 22.28 22.58 -7.93
N TRP A 153 22.34 23.62 -7.08
CA TRP A 153 21.31 24.63 -7.00
C TRP A 153 21.25 25.48 -8.29
N ALA A 154 22.41 25.87 -8.82
CA ALA A 154 22.51 26.54 -10.12
C ALA A 154 21.99 25.65 -11.26
N HIS A 155 22.33 24.36 -11.27
CA HIS A 155 21.85 23.41 -12.28
C HIS A 155 20.33 23.21 -12.20
N LEU A 156 19.78 23.11 -10.99
CA LEU A 156 18.33 23.04 -10.78
C LEU A 156 17.64 24.32 -11.26
N GLN A 157 18.25 25.49 -11.00
CA GLN A 157 17.75 26.76 -11.50
C GLN A 157 17.79 26.82 -13.03
N MET A 158 18.86 26.34 -13.68
CA MET A 158 18.93 26.24 -15.15
C MET A 158 17.84 25.33 -15.72
N ILE A 159 17.58 24.16 -15.12
CA ILE A 159 16.51 23.24 -15.56
C ILE A 159 15.13 23.89 -15.39
N ARG A 160 14.92 24.61 -14.29
CA ARG A 160 13.65 25.30 -14.02
C ARG A 160 13.42 26.48 -14.96
N ASP A 161 14.46 27.25 -15.24
CA ASP A 161 14.38 28.46 -16.07
C ASP A 161 14.39 28.11 -17.57
N HIS A 162 14.81 26.89 -17.94
CA HIS A 162 14.69 26.31 -19.28
C HIS A 162 13.87 25.00 -19.31
N PRO A 163 12.55 25.04 -19.08
CA PRO A 163 11.69 23.85 -19.23
C PRO A 163 11.63 23.36 -20.68
N GLY A 164 12.05 24.17 -21.66
CA GLY A 164 12.14 23.83 -23.07
C GLY A 164 13.53 23.43 -23.59
N ALA A 165 14.62 23.60 -22.83
CA ALA A 165 15.96 23.25 -23.36
C ALA A 165 16.34 21.77 -23.13
N SER A 166 15.69 21.08 -22.18
CA SER A 166 15.73 19.61 -22.12
C SER A 166 14.77 18.97 -23.14
N CYS A 167 13.93 19.77 -23.79
CA CYS A 167 13.09 19.41 -24.93
C CYS A 167 13.62 20.14 -26.16
N GLY A 168 14.86 19.82 -26.53
CA GLY A 168 15.66 20.60 -27.47
C GLY A 168 14.90 21.12 -28.69
N GLU A 169 15.26 22.35 -29.07
CA GLU A 169 15.08 22.87 -30.42
C GLU A 169 15.80 21.94 -31.42
N MET A 170 15.09 20.89 -31.82
CA MET A 170 15.38 20.11 -33.01
C MET A 170 14.11 20.19 -33.86
N ASN A 171 14.24 20.92 -34.95
CA ASN A 171 13.25 21.12 -36.01
C ASN A 171 12.25 19.95 -36.20
N SER A 172 10.97 20.31 -36.32
CA SER A 172 9.95 19.56 -37.07
C SER A 172 9.63 18.14 -36.61
N GLN A 173 8.96 17.95 -35.47
CA GLN A 173 8.04 16.81 -35.29
C GLN A 173 6.82 17.22 -34.46
N PRO A 174 5.58 16.94 -34.93
CA PRO A 174 4.39 16.95 -34.06
C PRO A 174 4.45 15.69 -33.18
N GLY A 175 5.39 15.70 -32.25
CA GLY A 175 5.77 14.56 -31.42
C GLY A 175 5.69 14.89 -29.94
N ARG A 176 4.71 15.71 -29.55
CA ARG A 176 4.13 15.52 -28.21
C ARG A 176 3.59 14.10 -28.28
N TYR A 177 4.34 13.11 -27.76
CA TYR A 177 3.94 11.71 -27.77
C TYR A 177 2.44 11.69 -27.48
N VAL A 178 1.64 11.42 -28.52
CA VAL A 178 0.28 10.98 -28.30
C VAL A 178 0.55 9.63 -27.70
N VAL A 179 0.65 9.62 -26.37
CA VAL A 179 0.99 8.40 -25.67
C VAL A 179 -0.18 7.48 -25.97
N ASP A 180 0.08 6.41 -26.72
CA ASP A 180 -0.94 5.40 -26.98
C ASP A 180 -1.45 4.93 -25.62
N GLU A 181 -2.71 5.23 -25.34
CA GLU A 181 -3.37 4.91 -24.07
C GLU A 181 -3.25 3.41 -23.76
N GLU A 182 -3.24 2.57 -24.80
CA GLU A 182 -3.02 1.12 -24.72
C GLU A 182 -1.59 0.76 -24.27
N GLY A 183 -0.59 1.50 -24.75
CA GLY A 183 0.81 1.36 -24.32
C GLY A 183 0.98 1.74 -22.85
N LEU A 184 0.32 2.81 -22.40
CA LEU A 184 0.32 3.20 -20.98
C LEU A 184 -0.35 2.17 -20.08
N GLN A 185 -1.48 1.61 -20.49
CA GLN A 185 -2.14 0.55 -19.73
C GLN A 185 -1.26 -0.69 -19.60
N THR A 186 -0.54 -1.05 -20.67
CA THR A 186 0.40 -2.17 -20.64
C THR A 186 1.58 -1.90 -19.70
N ILE A 187 2.18 -0.71 -19.78
CA ILE A 187 3.25 -0.30 -18.87
C ILE A 187 2.76 -0.27 -17.43
N HIS A 188 1.58 0.29 -17.17
CA HIS A 188 0.98 0.32 -15.84
C HIS A 188 0.80 -1.10 -15.30
N LYS A 189 0.25 -2.03 -16.09
CA LYS A 189 0.10 -3.43 -15.71
C LYS A 189 1.44 -4.07 -15.32
N ILE A 190 2.44 -3.96 -16.19
CA ILE A 190 3.78 -4.51 -15.92
C ILE A 190 4.38 -3.91 -14.65
N LEU A 191 4.26 -2.58 -14.47
CA LEU A 191 4.75 -1.91 -13.27
C LEU A 191 4.01 -2.36 -12.00
N THR A 192 2.71 -2.62 -12.07
CA THR A 192 1.97 -3.16 -10.92
C THR A 192 2.38 -4.58 -10.57
N GLU A 193 2.61 -5.44 -11.57
CA GLU A 193 3.11 -6.81 -11.37
C GLU A 193 4.52 -6.79 -10.78
N HIS A 194 5.41 -5.96 -11.30
CA HIS A 194 6.75 -5.76 -10.75
C HIS A 194 6.73 -5.19 -9.33
N GLN A 195 5.87 -4.19 -9.05
CA GLN A 195 5.72 -3.64 -7.70
C GLN A 195 5.24 -4.70 -6.71
N HIS A 196 4.32 -5.57 -7.11
CA HIS A 196 3.87 -6.68 -6.29
C HIS A 196 4.99 -7.70 -6.02
N GLY A 197 5.71 -8.09 -7.07
CA GLY A 197 6.86 -9.00 -6.95
C GLY A 197 7.96 -8.44 -6.04
N LEU A 198 8.31 -7.17 -6.20
CA LEU A 198 9.30 -6.49 -5.36
C LEU A 198 8.82 -6.37 -3.90
N SER A 199 7.53 -6.16 -3.66
CA SER A 199 6.98 -6.16 -2.29
C SER A 199 7.17 -7.51 -1.61
N ILE A 200 6.84 -8.61 -2.29
CA ILE A 200 7.01 -9.96 -1.76
C ILE A 200 8.48 -10.26 -1.47
N LEU A 201 9.36 -9.95 -2.42
CA LEU A 201 10.80 -10.15 -2.24
C LEU A 201 11.34 -9.33 -1.07
N THR A 202 10.89 -8.08 -0.93
CA THR A 202 11.28 -7.22 0.18
C THR A 202 10.82 -7.80 1.52
N ASP A 203 9.59 -8.30 1.60
CA ASP A 203 9.06 -8.90 2.83
C ASP A 203 9.78 -10.20 3.17
N TYR A 204 10.11 -11.02 2.16
CA TYR A 204 10.91 -12.24 2.33
C TYR A 204 12.32 -11.92 2.83
N VAL A 205 13.00 -10.94 2.23
CA VAL A 205 14.33 -10.50 2.67
C VAL A 205 14.29 -9.95 4.10
N LYS A 206 13.30 -9.13 4.44
CA LYS A 206 13.12 -8.61 5.81
C LYS A 206 12.86 -9.71 6.84
N LYS A 207 12.05 -10.71 6.47
CA LYS A 207 11.78 -11.86 7.33
C LYS A 207 13.07 -12.65 7.55
N ASN A 208 13.79 -12.97 6.49
CA ASN A 208 15.03 -13.74 6.57
C ASN A 208 16.13 -12.97 7.33
N SER A 209 16.25 -11.66 7.13
CA SER A 209 17.22 -10.85 7.88
C SER A 209 16.91 -10.87 9.38
N LYS A 210 15.63 -10.82 9.74
CA LYS A 210 15.20 -10.92 11.14
C LYS A 210 15.47 -12.31 11.72
N GLU A 211 15.16 -13.37 10.99
CA GLU A 211 15.45 -14.75 11.41
C GLU A 211 16.96 -14.98 11.63
N ILE A 212 17.79 -14.41 10.75
CA ILE A 212 19.25 -14.43 10.91
C ILE A 212 19.68 -13.66 12.16
N GLU A 213 19.16 -12.46 12.40
CA GLU A 213 19.44 -11.70 13.63
C GLU A 213 19.03 -12.45 14.89
N ASP A 214 17.88 -13.13 14.87
CA ASP A 214 17.39 -13.93 15.99
C ASP A 214 18.29 -15.16 16.24
N MET A 215 18.79 -15.81 15.17
CA MET A 215 19.79 -16.88 15.30
C MET A 215 21.11 -16.37 15.90
N TYR A 216 21.60 -15.20 15.49
CA TYR A 216 22.82 -14.60 16.05
C TYR A 216 22.67 -14.16 17.52
N ARG A 217 21.45 -13.89 18.00
CA ARG A 217 21.17 -13.57 19.41
C ARG A 217 20.94 -14.81 20.29
N GLY A 218 20.64 -15.96 19.68
CA GLY A 218 20.41 -17.24 20.36
C GLY A 218 21.69 -18.04 20.64
N TYR A 219 22.82 -17.62 20.09
CA TYR A 219 24.18 -18.09 20.43
C TYR A 219 24.90 -17.05 21.29
#